data_AF-X0U1L8-F1
#
_entry.id   AF-X0U1L8-F1
#
_cell.length_a   1.000
_cell.length_b   1.000
_cell.length_c   1.000
_cell.angle_alpha   90.00
_cell.angle_beta   90.00
_cell.angle_gamma   90.00
#
_symmetry.space_group_name_H-M   'P 1'
#
loop_
_entity.id
_entity.type
_entity.pdbx_description
1 polymer ?
#
loop_
_entity_poly.entity_id
_entity_poly.type
_entity_poly.pdbx_seq_one_letter_code
_entity_poly.pdbx_strand_id
1 'polypeptide(L)'
;GYIEAVEEFLHQLDADNGRIDHVVFACGSGGSAAGIALGLSLAYHENRNMGVLPRIHAVGVCDDPDYFYYTIASIAREMGLDLSSLLPTSEISMEDFVRDHMFVHQGKGLGYASSTAEELDFIVKFALETGIVLDPVYSGKAMYQFMKEMQENPDSYRNSRIVFWHTGGSLGNYEKIESLTATLESISPVERMNVYGRK
;
A
#
# COMPACT_ATOMS: atom_id res chain seq x y z
N GLY A 1 6.31 -3.81 15.45
CA GLY A 1 6.36 -3.80 13.97
C GLY A 1 4.99 -3.54 13.38
N TYR A 2 4.71 -4.02 12.16
CA TYR A 2 3.42 -3.80 11.50
C TYR A 2 2.28 -4.65 12.05
N ILE A 3 2.56 -5.74 12.79
CA ILE A 3 1.51 -6.50 13.51
C ILE A 3 0.91 -5.61 14.62
N GLU A 4 1.74 -4.94 15.37
CA GLU A 4 1.34 -4.00 16.44
C GLU A 4 0.71 -2.74 15.85
N ALA A 5 1.12 -2.33 14.65
CA ALA A 5 0.44 -1.27 13.91
C ALA A 5 -0.99 -1.68 13.49
N VAL A 6 -1.22 -2.97 13.21
CA VAL A 6 -2.58 -3.50 13.02
C VAL A 6 -3.36 -3.43 14.33
N GLU A 7 -2.78 -3.79 15.48
CA GLU A 7 -3.46 -3.64 16.77
C GLU A 7 -3.88 -2.18 17.04
N GLU A 8 -3.00 -1.21 16.76
CA GLU A 8 -3.35 0.22 16.83
C GLU A 8 -4.50 0.59 15.88
N PHE A 9 -4.42 0.11 14.63
CA PHE A 9 -5.45 0.35 13.61
C PHE A 9 -6.83 -0.18 14.04
N LEU A 10 -6.90 -1.38 14.64
CA LEU A 10 -8.17 -1.95 15.10
C LEU A 10 -8.79 -1.15 16.25
N HIS A 11 -7.97 -0.68 17.20
CA HIS A 11 -8.47 0.21 18.25
C HIS A 11 -9.05 1.52 17.71
N GLN A 12 -8.50 2.04 16.62
CA GLN A 12 -9.03 3.24 15.95
C GLN A 12 -10.36 2.96 15.23
N LEU A 13 -10.52 1.77 14.63
CA LEU A 13 -11.76 1.37 13.96
C LEU A 13 -12.92 1.14 14.95
N ASP A 14 -12.64 0.53 16.10
CA ASP A 14 -13.63 0.31 17.15
C ASP A 14 -14.23 1.62 17.66
N ALA A 15 -13.39 2.65 17.81
CA ALA A 15 -13.82 3.98 18.26
C ALA A 15 -14.76 4.68 17.26
N ASP A 16 -14.68 4.36 15.97
CA ASP A 16 -15.48 4.98 14.90
C ASP A 16 -16.66 4.10 14.43
N ASN A 17 -16.87 2.93 15.08
CA ASN A 17 -17.82 1.90 14.65
C ASN A 17 -17.69 1.59 13.14
N GLY A 18 -16.46 1.67 12.63
CA GLY A 18 -16.16 1.75 11.22
C GLY A 18 -15.70 0.40 10.66
N ARG A 19 -16.41 -0.12 9.66
CA ARG A 19 -15.93 -1.25 8.85
C ARG A 19 -14.96 -0.75 7.77
N ILE A 20 -13.86 -1.47 7.56
CA ILE A 20 -12.98 -1.28 6.40
C ILE A 20 -13.13 -2.49 5.49
N ASP A 21 -13.25 -2.23 4.19
CA ASP A 21 -13.47 -3.25 3.17
C ASP A 21 -12.17 -3.63 2.47
N HIS A 22 -11.26 -2.66 2.31
CA HIS A 22 -9.99 -2.84 1.64
C HIS A 22 -8.85 -2.12 2.37
N VAL A 23 -7.69 -2.77 2.42
CA VAL A 23 -6.43 -2.18 2.90
C VAL A 23 -5.41 -2.26 1.78
N VAL A 24 -4.78 -1.14 1.45
CA VAL A 24 -3.88 -1.00 0.30
C VAL A 24 -2.54 -0.40 0.74
N PHE A 25 -1.42 -0.94 0.27
CA PHE A 25 -0.10 -0.41 0.58
C PHE A 25 0.95 -0.78 -0.46
N ALA A 26 2.06 -0.04 -0.47
CA ALA A 26 3.24 -0.38 -1.29
C ALA A 26 4.02 -1.57 -0.71
N CYS A 27 4.54 -2.43 -1.57
CA CYS A 27 5.36 -3.59 -1.21
C CYS A 27 6.70 -3.56 -1.96
N GLY A 28 7.80 -3.47 -1.20
CA GLY A 28 9.18 -3.46 -1.72
C GLY A 28 10.02 -4.62 -1.20
N SER A 29 10.33 -4.66 0.10
CA SER A 29 11.09 -5.78 0.70
C SER A 29 10.21 -6.90 1.28
N GLY A 30 8.88 -6.74 1.25
CA GLY A 30 7.92 -7.69 1.83
C GLY A 30 7.67 -7.54 3.32
N GLY A 31 8.53 -6.88 4.11
CA GLY A 31 8.39 -6.79 5.57
C GLY A 31 7.10 -6.12 6.05
N SER A 32 6.74 -4.96 5.47
CA SER A 32 5.46 -4.29 5.79
C SER A 32 4.27 -5.14 5.38
N ALA A 33 4.35 -5.76 4.19
CA ALA A 33 3.29 -6.60 3.67
C ALA A 33 3.06 -7.83 4.57
N ALA A 34 4.13 -8.49 5.01
CA ALA A 34 4.06 -9.59 5.96
C ALA A 34 3.39 -9.15 7.28
N GLY A 35 3.86 -8.07 7.90
CA GLY A 35 3.30 -7.63 9.17
C GLY A 35 1.84 -7.18 9.08
N ILE A 36 1.45 -6.45 8.03
CA ILE A 36 0.07 -6.02 7.83
C ILE A 36 -0.84 -7.21 7.50
N ALA A 37 -0.45 -8.05 6.53
CA ALA A 37 -1.26 -9.18 6.10
C ALA A 37 -1.45 -10.20 7.22
N LEU A 38 -0.36 -10.59 7.89
CA LEU A 38 -0.41 -11.53 9.01
C LEU A 38 -1.16 -10.92 10.19
N GLY A 39 -0.91 -9.64 10.53
CA GLY A 39 -1.59 -8.96 11.63
C GLY A 39 -3.11 -8.93 11.45
N LEU A 40 -3.59 -8.59 10.25
CA LEU A 40 -5.02 -8.58 9.94
C LEU A 40 -5.63 -9.99 9.96
N SER A 41 -4.96 -10.98 9.36
CA SER A 41 -5.44 -12.36 9.36
C SER A 41 -5.50 -12.96 10.78
N LEU A 42 -4.48 -12.72 11.61
CA LEU A 42 -4.46 -13.15 13.01
C LEU A 42 -5.61 -12.52 13.80
N ALA A 43 -5.81 -11.20 13.67
CA ALA A 43 -6.89 -10.50 14.35
C ALA A 43 -8.27 -11.02 13.95
N TYR A 44 -8.46 -11.36 12.67
CA TYR A 44 -9.68 -11.99 12.17
C TYR A 44 -9.91 -13.38 12.77
N HIS A 45 -8.92 -14.27 12.69
CA HIS A 45 -9.06 -15.66 13.19
C HIS A 45 -9.22 -15.74 14.72
N GLU A 46 -8.60 -14.82 15.44
CA GLU A 46 -8.73 -14.73 16.90
C GLU A 46 -9.98 -13.94 17.36
N ASN A 47 -10.82 -13.47 16.43
CA ASN A 47 -12.01 -12.65 16.71
C ASN A 47 -11.70 -11.37 17.53
N ARG A 48 -10.55 -10.73 17.28
CA ARG A 48 -10.14 -9.48 17.95
C ARG A 48 -10.86 -8.27 17.35
N ASN A 49 -12.15 -8.15 17.64
CA ASN A 49 -13.03 -7.06 17.17
C ASN A 49 -13.13 -6.89 15.64
N MET A 50 -12.71 -7.89 14.87
CA MET A 50 -12.79 -7.90 13.41
C MET A 50 -13.80 -8.93 12.93
N GLY A 51 -15.02 -8.48 12.64
CA GLY A 51 -16.09 -9.37 12.15
C GLY A 51 -15.92 -9.81 10.69
N VAL A 52 -15.11 -9.07 9.91
CA VAL A 52 -14.81 -9.37 8.50
C VAL A 52 -13.37 -8.98 8.21
N LEU A 53 -12.60 -9.88 7.62
CA LEU A 53 -11.25 -9.57 7.12
C LEU A 53 -11.36 -8.63 5.89
N PRO A 54 -10.75 -7.42 5.92
CA PRO A 54 -10.69 -6.59 4.73
C PRO A 54 -9.87 -7.26 3.63
N ARG A 55 -10.18 -6.96 2.36
CA ARG A 55 -9.34 -7.39 1.24
C ARG A 55 -8.01 -6.65 1.30
N ILE A 56 -6.91 -7.40 1.33
CA ILE A 56 -5.56 -6.86 1.49
C ILE A 56 -4.92 -6.74 0.10
N HIS A 57 -4.43 -5.56 -0.24
CA HIS A 57 -3.85 -5.24 -1.54
C HIS A 57 -2.42 -4.71 -1.36
N ALA A 58 -1.44 -5.58 -1.60
CA ALA A 58 -0.04 -5.19 -1.68
C ALA A 58 0.30 -4.81 -3.13
N VAL A 59 0.85 -3.62 -3.36
CA VAL A 59 1.33 -3.24 -4.70
C VAL A 59 2.83 -3.42 -4.77
N GLY A 60 3.28 -4.43 -5.51
CA GLY A 60 4.69 -4.74 -5.70
C GLY A 60 5.38 -3.71 -6.58
N VAL A 61 6.35 -2.96 -6.05
CA VAL A 61 6.98 -1.82 -6.76
C VAL A 61 8.36 -2.12 -7.36
N CYS A 62 8.95 -3.26 -7.05
CA CYS A 62 10.29 -3.65 -7.55
C CYS A 62 10.34 -5.01 -8.23
N ASP A 63 9.40 -5.90 -7.96
CA ASP A 63 9.41 -7.29 -8.44
C ASP A 63 8.00 -7.76 -8.84
N ASP A 64 7.88 -9.03 -9.23
CA ASP A 64 6.62 -9.64 -9.62
C ASP A 64 5.82 -10.22 -8.44
N PRO A 65 4.51 -10.46 -8.62
CA PRO A 65 3.66 -10.99 -7.56
C PRO A 65 4.16 -12.30 -6.94
N ASP A 66 4.68 -13.24 -7.75
CA ASP A 66 5.12 -14.55 -7.24
C ASP A 66 6.34 -14.41 -6.33
N TYR A 67 7.28 -13.52 -6.68
CA TYR A 67 8.39 -13.16 -5.79
C TYR A 67 7.88 -12.65 -4.43
N PHE A 68 6.85 -11.81 -4.42
CA PHE A 68 6.32 -11.24 -3.18
C PHE A 68 5.57 -12.26 -2.33
N TYR A 69 4.75 -13.11 -2.94
CA TYR A 69 4.09 -14.20 -2.20
C TYR A 69 5.12 -15.10 -1.51
N TYR A 70 6.16 -15.51 -2.25
CA TYR A 70 7.24 -16.31 -1.70
C TYR A 70 7.99 -15.57 -0.57
N THR A 71 8.40 -14.32 -0.81
CA THR A 71 9.16 -13.51 0.16
C THR A 71 8.38 -13.29 1.45
N ILE A 72 7.10 -12.94 1.35
CA ILE A 72 6.23 -12.71 2.51
C ILE A 72 6.02 -14.01 3.27
N ALA A 73 5.84 -15.14 2.58
CA ALA A 73 5.75 -16.44 3.20
C ALA A 73 7.06 -16.85 3.91
N SER A 74 8.24 -16.50 3.35
CA SER A 74 9.53 -16.72 4.02
C SER A 74 9.62 -15.91 5.31
N ILE A 75 9.30 -14.61 5.26
CA ILE A 75 9.30 -13.72 6.42
C ILE A 75 8.35 -14.26 7.50
N ALA A 76 7.14 -14.70 7.12
CA ALA A 76 6.18 -15.30 8.05
C ALA A 76 6.75 -16.54 8.78
N ARG A 77 7.45 -17.42 8.05
CA ARG A 77 8.12 -18.60 8.63
C ARG A 77 9.27 -18.19 9.56
N GLU A 78 10.08 -17.21 9.16
CA GLU A 78 11.19 -16.70 9.96
C GLU A 78 10.72 -16.02 11.26
N MET A 79 9.52 -15.42 11.25
CA MET A 79 8.84 -14.91 12.44
C MET A 79 8.30 -16.02 13.35
N GLY A 80 8.38 -17.29 12.94
CA GLY A 80 7.91 -18.45 13.71
C GLY A 80 6.40 -18.65 13.67
N LEU A 81 5.71 -18.11 12.66
CA LEU A 81 4.26 -18.23 12.57
C LEU A 81 3.87 -19.66 12.18
N ASP A 82 3.02 -20.27 13.00
CA ASP A 82 2.52 -21.64 12.82
C ASP A 82 1.03 -21.62 12.46
N LEU A 83 0.73 -21.96 11.21
CA LEU A 83 -0.64 -22.02 10.69
C LEU A 83 -1.49 -23.11 11.33
N SER A 84 -0.89 -24.14 11.95
CA SER A 84 -1.66 -25.20 12.60
C SER A 84 -2.55 -24.69 13.74
N SER A 85 -2.15 -23.57 14.36
CA SER A 85 -2.93 -22.89 15.39
C SER A 85 -4.13 -22.11 14.83
N LEU A 86 -4.00 -21.59 13.60
CA LEU A 86 -5.03 -20.79 12.93
C LEU A 86 -6.00 -21.65 12.12
N LEU A 87 -5.48 -22.72 11.53
CA LEU A 87 -6.17 -23.59 10.59
C LEU A 87 -5.89 -25.07 10.94
N PRO A 88 -6.38 -25.56 12.09
CA PRO A 88 -6.02 -26.87 12.63
C PRO A 88 -6.43 -28.06 11.77
N THR A 89 -7.32 -27.86 10.80
CA THR A 89 -7.84 -28.90 9.90
C THR A 89 -7.28 -28.81 8.48
N SER A 90 -6.32 -27.92 8.22
CA SER A 90 -5.87 -27.57 6.88
C SER A 90 -4.38 -27.83 6.71
N GLU A 91 -4.00 -28.70 5.77
CA GLU A 91 -2.61 -28.82 5.31
C GLU A 91 -2.38 -27.80 4.17
N ILE A 92 -2.26 -26.52 4.52
CA ILE A 92 -1.89 -25.48 3.55
C ILE A 92 -0.48 -24.97 3.80
N SER A 93 0.24 -24.64 2.72
CA SER A 93 1.54 -24.01 2.86
C SER A 93 1.39 -22.54 3.29
N MET A 94 2.44 -21.97 3.89
CA MET A 94 2.47 -20.53 4.21
C MET A 94 2.28 -19.65 2.96
N GLU A 95 2.78 -20.10 1.81
CA GLU A 95 2.63 -19.33 0.57
C GLU A 95 1.19 -19.35 0.08
N ASP A 96 0.52 -20.51 0.10
CA ASP A 96 -0.90 -20.62 -0.23
C ASP A 96 -1.75 -19.79 0.72
N PHE A 97 -1.44 -19.82 2.01
CA PHE A 97 -2.11 -18.95 2.99
C PHE A 97 -2.00 -17.48 2.62
N VAL A 98 -0.81 -16.99 2.26
CA VAL A 98 -0.63 -15.58 1.85
C VAL A 98 -1.41 -15.28 0.56
N ARG A 99 -1.41 -16.20 -0.42
CA ARG A 99 -2.16 -16.06 -1.68
C ARG A 99 -3.68 -16.02 -1.46
N ASP A 100 -4.18 -16.74 -0.47
CA ASP A 100 -5.60 -16.76 -0.13
C ASP A 100 -6.07 -15.50 0.62
N HIS A 101 -5.17 -14.82 1.32
CA HIS A 101 -5.51 -13.70 2.22
C HIS A 101 -5.10 -12.32 1.69
N MET A 102 -4.29 -12.26 0.63
CA MET A 102 -3.79 -11.00 0.08
C MET A 102 -3.64 -11.06 -1.44
N PHE A 103 -4.00 -9.97 -2.10
CA PHE A 103 -3.73 -9.75 -3.51
C PHE A 103 -2.44 -8.95 -3.67
N VAL A 104 -1.49 -9.50 -4.42
CA VAL A 104 -0.30 -8.76 -4.86
C VAL A 104 -0.50 -8.25 -6.28
N HIS A 105 -0.55 -6.93 -6.42
CA HIS A 105 -0.65 -6.22 -7.70
C HIS A 105 0.73 -5.96 -8.30
N GLN A 106 0.81 -6.04 -9.62
CA GLN A 106 2.00 -5.64 -10.37
C GLN A 106 2.04 -4.12 -10.53
N GLY A 107 2.88 -3.44 -9.75
CA GLY A 107 3.05 -1.99 -9.77
C GLY A 107 4.50 -1.53 -9.98
N LYS A 108 5.37 -2.39 -10.51
CA LYS A 108 6.79 -2.07 -10.74
C LYS A 108 6.98 -0.97 -11.78
N GLY A 109 6.08 -0.86 -12.75
CA GLY A 109 6.22 0.05 -13.88
C GLY A 109 7.53 -0.22 -14.64
N LEU A 110 8.36 0.80 -14.82
CA LEU A 110 9.67 0.69 -15.50
C LEU A 110 10.75 -0.05 -14.69
N GLY A 111 10.50 -0.33 -13.41
CA GLY A 111 11.52 -0.88 -12.51
C GLY A 111 11.61 -0.10 -11.22
N TYR A 112 12.41 -0.63 -10.28
CA TYR A 112 12.65 0.03 -9.01
C TYR A 112 13.24 1.43 -9.19
N ALA A 113 12.73 2.41 -8.43
CA ALA A 113 13.10 3.84 -8.47
C ALA A 113 13.00 4.53 -9.85
N SER A 114 12.39 3.87 -10.84
CA SER A 114 12.16 4.41 -12.18
C SER A 114 10.66 4.64 -12.38
N SER A 115 10.27 5.87 -12.70
CA SER A 115 8.86 6.26 -12.80
C SER A 115 8.51 6.62 -14.24
N THR A 116 7.28 6.30 -14.67
CA THR A 116 6.74 6.78 -15.95
C THR A 116 6.30 8.24 -15.84
N ALA A 117 6.08 8.90 -16.98
CA ALA A 117 5.54 10.27 -17.00
C ALA A 117 4.14 10.32 -16.37
N GLU A 118 3.31 9.31 -16.62
CA GLU A 118 1.96 9.19 -16.07
C GLU A 118 1.97 9.01 -14.55
N GLU A 119 2.90 8.20 -14.01
CA GLU A 119 3.07 8.04 -12.56
C GLU A 119 3.45 9.37 -11.90
N LEU A 120 4.38 10.14 -12.50
CA LEU A 120 4.80 11.44 -11.98
C LEU A 120 3.68 12.48 -12.06
N ASP A 121 2.94 12.52 -13.17
CA ASP A 121 1.79 13.41 -13.35
C ASP A 121 0.67 13.09 -12.36
N PHE A 122 0.40 11.80 -12.13
CA PHE A 122 -0.53 11.34 -11.10
C PHE A 122 -0.12 11.83 -9.71
N ILE A 123 1.15 11.67 -9.32
CA ILE A 123 1.64 12.08 -8.00
C ILE A 123 1.42 13.58 -7.77
N VAL A 124 1.73 14.41 -8.77
CA VAL A 124 1.54 15.87 -8.68
C VAL A 124 0.07 16.24 -8.54
N LYS A 125 -0.80 15.67 -9.39
CA LYS A 125 -2.24 15.91 -9.32
C LYS A 125 -2.84 15.47 -7.99
N PHE A 126 -2.48 14.27 -7.53
CA PHE A 126 -2.93 13.74 -6.24
C PHE A 126 -2.54 14.67 -5.09
N ALA A 127 -1.31 15.18 -5.09
CA ALA A 127 -0.86 16.13 -4.06
C ALA A 127 -1.61 17.46 -4.12
N LEU A 128 -1.90 17.99 -5.32
CA LEU A 128 -2.67 19.21 -5.49
C LEU A 128 -4.13 19.07 -5.06
N GLU A 129 -4.75 17.92 -5.31
CA GLU A 129 -6.16 17.66 -5.01
C GLU A 129 -6.41 17.31 -3.53
N THR A 130 -5.47 16.58 -2.91
CA THR A 130 -5.67 16.02 -1.56
C THR A 130 -4.82 16.68 -0.48
N GLY A 131 -3.76 17.41 -0.86
CA GLY A 131 -2.74 17.90 0.06
C GLY A 131 -1.78 16.82 0.59
N ILE A 132 -1.90 15.57 0.13
CA ILE A 132 -1.05 14.44 0.56
C ILE A 132 0.03 14.20 -0.49
N VAL A 133 1.29 14.21 -0.06
CA VAL A 133 2.44 14.02 -0.94
C VAL A 133 2.85 12.55 -0.98
N LEU A 134 2.69 11.94 -2.15
CA LEU A 134 3.21 10.60 -2.45
C LEU A 134 4.62 10.67 -3.05
N ASP A 135 5.40 9.61 -2.89
CA ASP A 135 6.75 9.50 -3.44
C ASP A 135 6.79 8.66 -4.74
N PRO A 136 7.73 8.92 -5.65
CA PRO A 136 7.79 8.25 -6.97
C PRO A 136 8.33 6.82 -6.94
N VAL A 137 8.84 6.35 -5.79
CA VAL A 137 9.48 5.04 -5.65
C VAL A 137 8.50 4.00 -5.10
N TYR A 138 7.68 4.38 -4.10
CA TYR A 138 6.78 3.47 -3.39
C TYR A 138 5.32 3.93 -3.41
N SER A 139 4.98 4.92 -2.59
CA SER A 139 3.58 5.28 -2.29
C SER A 139 2.82 5.80 -3.51
N GLY A 140 3.50 6.54 -4.39
CA GLY A 140 2.96 7.04 -5.65
C GLY A 140 2.61 5.91 -6.61
N LYS A 141 3.52 4.94 -6.78
CA LYS A 141 3.27 3.76 -7.63
C LYS A 141 2.13 2.91 -7.09
N ALA A 142 2.12 2.69 -5.78
CA ALA A 142 1.07 1.90 -5.14
C ALA A 142 -0.31 2.53 -5.31
N MET A 143 -0.43 3.82 -5.02
CA MET A 143 -1.70 4.52 -5.20
C MET A 143 -2.09 4.60 -6.67
N TYR A 144 -1.16 4.93 -7.57
CA TYR A 144 -1.42 4.99 -9.01
C TYR A 144 -1.97 3.67 -9.55
N GLN A 145 -1.29 2.56 -9.25
CA GLN A 145 -1.70 1.24 -9.73
C GLN A 145 -3.04 0.81 -9.13
N PHE A 146 -3.30 1.11 -7.85
CA PHE A 146 -4.57 0.76 -7.23
C PHE A 146 -5.73 1.64 -7.75
N MET A 147 -5.48 2.91 -8.03
CA MET A 147 -6.47 3.78 -8.68
C MET A 147 -6.85 3.27 -10.07
N LYS A 148 -5.88 2.75 -10.85
CA LYS A 148 -6.17 2.09 -12.13
C LYS A 148 -7.02 0.84 -11.96
N GLU A 149 -6.66 -0.02 -11.01
CA GLU A 149 -7.43 -1.22 -10.67
C GLU A 149 -8.89 -0.87 -10.30
N MET A 150 -9.10 0.20 -9.53
CA MET A 150 -10.45 0.69 -9.22
C MET A 150 -11.21 1.24 -10.43
N GLN A 151 -10.52 1.88 -11.37
CA GLN A 151 -11.12 2.39 -12.61
C GLN A 151 -11.49 1.26 -13.58
N GLU A 152 -10.69 0.19 -13.62
CA GLU A 152 -10.93 -0.98 -14.46
C GLU A 152 -12.04 -1.88 -13.88
N ASN A 153 -12.16 -1.93 -12.55
CA ASN A 153 -13.13 -2.78 -11.84
C ASN A 153 -14.05 -2.00 -10.87
N PRO A 154 -14.77 -0.96 -11.33
CA PRO A 154 -15.48 -0.01 -10.45
C PRO A 154 -16.57 -0.65 -9.60
N ASP A 155 -17.20 -1.73 -10.08
CA ASP A 155 -18.26 -2.44 -9.34
C ASP A 155 -17.72 -3.15 -8.10
N SER A 156 -16.46 -3.60 -8.13
CA SER A 156 -15.80 -4.30 -7.03
C SER A 156 -15.49 -3.39 -5.83
N TYR A 157 -15.44 -2.08 -6.04
CA TYR A 157 -15.04 -1.10 -5.04
C TYR A 157 -16.15 -0.09 -4.70
N ARG A 158 -17.33 -0.21 -5.32
CA ARG A 158 -18.44 0.72 -5.11
C ARG A 158 -18.96 0.61 -3.67
N ASN A 159 -19.11 1.77 -3.02
CA ASN A 159 -19.56 1.89 -1.63
C ASN A 159 -18.63 1.21 -0.60
N SER A 160 -17.39 0.89 -0.99
CA SER A 160 -16.39 0.32 -0.10
C SER A 160 -15.63 1.42 0.65
N ARG A 161 -15.29 1.17 1.91
CA ARG A 161 -14.32 1.96 2.68
C ARG A 161 -12.93 1.37 2.48
N ILE A 162 -12.04 2.18 1.90
CA ILE A 162 -10.69 1.78 1.52
C ILE A 162 -9.69 2.57 2.35
N VAL A 163 -8.77 1.86 3.01
CA VAL A 163 -7.63 2.48 3.69
C VAL A 163 -6.39 2.31 2.83
N PHE A 164 -5.78 3.41 2.44
CA PHE A 164 -4.42 3.41 1.92
C PHE A 164 -3.44 3.64 3.06
N TRP A 165 -2.65 2.62 3.39
CA TRP A 165 -1.64 2.70 4.43
C TRP A 165 -0.39 3.40 3.89
N HIS A 166 -0.33 4.71 4.09
CA HIS A 166 0.77 5.54 3.63
C HIS A 166 2.04 5.30 4.47
N THR A 167 2.91 4.40 4.03
CA THR A 167 4.12 3.98 4.78
C THR A 167 5.28 4.98 4.73
N GLY A 168 5.12 6.12 4.04
CA GLY A 168 6.10 7.21 4.01
C GLY A 168 6.75 7.33 2.63
N GLY A 169 8.08 7.51 2.60
CA GLY A 169 8.86 7.56 1.35
C GLY A 169 9.12 8.96 0.79
N SER A 170 8.61 10.03 1.44
CA SER A 170 8.65 11.40 0.90
C SER A 170 10.05 11.92 0.52
N LEU A 171 11.12 11.37 1.11
CA LEU A 171 12.49 11.71 0.71
C LEU A 171 12.84 11.25 -0.72
N GLY A 172 12.15 10.25 -1.25
CA GLY A 172 12.28 9.82 -2.65
C GLY A 172 11.93 10.91 -3.67
N ASN A 173 11.16 11.92 -3.26
CA ASN A 173 10.84 13.06 -4.13
C ASN A 173 12.08 13.88 -4.54
N TYR A 174 13.12 13.93 -3.70
CA TYR A 174 14.33 14.70 -4.01
C TYR A 174 15.06 14.16 -5.25
N GLU A 175 14.98 12.85 -5.52
CA GLU A 175 15.60 12.24 -6.70
C GLU A 175 14.91 12.66 -8.00
N LYS A 176 13.60 12.94 -7.96
CA LYS A 176 12.79 13.29 -9.13
C LYS A 176 12.33 14.76 -9.12
N ILE A 177 12.99 15.62 -8.34
CA ILE A 177 12.49 16.98 -8.08
C ILE A 177 12.37 17.83 -9.34
N GLU A 178 13.28 17.68 -10.30
CA GLU A 178 13.22 18.41 -11.58
C GLU A 178 11.96 18.03 -12.37
N SER A 179 11.69 16.73 -12.52
CA SER A 179 10.50 16.24 -13.24
C SER A 179 9.20 16.62 -12.53
N LEU A 180 9.15 16.46 -11.20
CA LEU A 180 7.98 16.82 -10.40
C LEU A 180 7.71 18.33 -10.43
N THR A 181 8.77 19.16 -10.36
CA THR A 181 8.64 20.63 -10.40
C THR A 181 8.18 21.09 -11.78
N ALA A 182 8.71 20.54 -12.86
CA ALA A 182 8.28 20.87 -14.22
C ALA A 182 6.78 20.62 -14.43
N THR A 183 6.27 19.47 -13.97
CA THR A 183 4.84 19.16 -14.03
C THR A 183 4.04 20.11 -13.15
N LEU A 184 4.49 20.36 -11.91
CA LEU A 184 3.81 21.26 -10.97
C LEU A 184 3.69 22.68 -11.53
N GLU A 185 4.77 23.23 -12.11
CA GLU A 185 4.79 24.57 -12.72
C GLU A 185 3.86 24.67 -13.93
N SER A 186 3.62 23.57 -14.65
CA SER A 186 2.71 23.57 -15.79
C SER A 186 1.22 23.57 -15.41
N ILE A 187 0.88 23.17 -14.18
CA ILE A 187 -0.52 22.96 -13.72
C ILE A 187 -0.91 23.92 -12.59
N SER A 188 0.02 24.25 -11.70
CA SER A 188 -0.26 25.06 -10.51
C SER A 188 -0.35 26.54 -10.87
N PRO A 189 -1.44 27.24 -10.47
CA PRO A 189 -1.53 28.69 -10.62
C PRO A 189 -0.67 29.45 -9.59
N VAL A 190 -0.01 28.73 -8.66
CA VAL A 190 0.74 29.30 -7.55
C VAL A 190 2.19 29.51 -7.94
N GLU A 191 2.64 30.76 -7.95
CA GLU A 191 4.04 31.11 -8.10
C GLU A 191 4.80 30.89 -6.79
N ARG A 192 5.97 30.22 -6.86
CA ARG A 192 6.85 30.10 -5.70
C ARG A 192 7.30 31.49 -5.25
N MET A 193 7.15 31.77 -3.96
CA MET A 193 7.61 33.02 -3.39
C MET A 193 9.13 33.14 -3.60
N ASN A 194 9.53 34.15 -4.36
CA ASN A 194 10.94 34.45 -4.59
C ASN A 194 11.55 35.07 -3.33
N VAL A 195 12.11 34.22 -2.47
CA VAL A 195 12.79 34.62 -1.23
C VAL A 195 14.16 35.27 -1.46
N TYR A 196 14.64 35.28 -2.71
CA TYR A 196 15.93 35.88 -3.08
C TYR A 196 15.78 37.28 -3.68
N GLY A 197 14.55 37.79 -3.83
CA GLY A 197 14.29 39.18 -4.22
C GLY A 197 14.74 39.57 -5.64
N ARG A 198 14.99 38.59 -6.53
CA ARG A 198 15.37 38.88 -7.92
C ARG A 198 14.11 39.00 -8.80
N LYS A 199 13.74 40.24 -9.15
CA LYS A 199 12.73 40.50 -10.18
C LYS A 199 13.13 39.89 -11.52
#